data_AF-A0A644XJT3-F1
#
_entry.id   AF-A0A644XJT3-F1
#
_cell.length_a   1.000
_cell.length_b   1.000
_cell.length_c   1.000
_cell.angle_alpha   90.00
_cell.angle_beta   90.00
_cell.angle_gamma   90.00
#
_symmetry.space_group_name_H-M   'P 1'
#
loop_
_entity.id
_entity.type
_entity.pdbx_description
1 polymer ?
#
loop_
_entity_poly.entity_id
_entity_poly.type
_entity_poly.pdbx_seq_one_letter_code
_entity_poly.pdbx_strand_id
1 'polypeptide(L)'
;MIFFLPQSQSVVVLLSAGHLDPIGTTLPIVDALLKETGQIPEKTKTEKAKALKTQPLPPDIETYSGYYYGGKGLLRLSFAPHTSSLRFETYDGSTFVETDTSRYIGDGIFENQSGTWNTFETLNTVPCLMEIRRPYNVAGIAMTKLSTQPSIEHSFTPSSYVPVNLPANDLYFPVFTVSFIEELPSHLIVDNAIYAITGQTETSMVLPALRDQAAPRLDENDHLIIGSYICMNTSDIRALEKEEAITIDGDEKAVLREITEQGTFTCTVPEGGRIVVLGPDLSDLEDTLYSGSDQLEMDIFGSYVVFMADRPMVFQPSIT
;
A
#
# COMPACT_ATOMS: atom_id res chain seq x y z
N MET A 1 -11.43 -11.14 -9.99
CA MET A 1 -10.84 -12.48 -9.79
C MET A 1 -11.68 -13.54 -10.51
N ILE A 2 -11.05 -14.56 -11.09
CA ILE A 2 -11.74 -15.67 -11.77
C ILE A 2 -11.33 -16.97 -11.07
N PHE A 3 -12.31 -17.74 -10.60
CA PHE A 3 -12.13 -19.10 -10.10
C PHE A 3 -12.70 -20.08 -11.12
N PHE A 4 -11.85 -20.98 -11.58
CA PHE A 4 -12.28 -22.11 -12.39
C PHE A 4 -12.20 -23.39 -11.56
N LEU A 5 -13.28 -24.14 -11.54
CA LEU A 5 -13.38 -25.44 -10.90
C LEU A 5 -13.55 -26.50 -11.99
N PRO A 6 -12.45 -27.12 -12.48
CA PRO A 6 -12.50 -28.04 -13.60
C PRO A 6 -13.43 -29.23 -13.36
N GLN A 7 -13.43 -29.78 -12.14
CA GLN A 7 -14.22 -30.97 -11.79
C GLN A 7 -15.72 -30.73 -11.85
N SER A 8 -16.17 -29.52 -11.51
CA SER A 8 -17.57 -29.13 -11.60
C SER A 8 -17.91 -28.35 -12.86
N GLN A 9 -16.94 -28.13 -13.76
CA GLN A 9 -17.06 -27.27 -14.94
C GLN A 9 -17.67 -25.89 -14.61
N SER A 10 -17.41 -25.39 -13.40
CA SER A 10 -17.99 -24.15 -12.90
C SER A 10 -16.96 -23.02 -12.93
N VAL A 11 -17.42 -21.83 -13.27
CA VAL A 11 -16.62 -20.60 -13.25
C VAL A 11 -17.33 -19.60 -12.34
N VAL A 12 -16.59 -19.04 -11.39
CA VAL A 12 -17.05 -17.91 -10.57
C VAL A 12 -16.18 -16.71 -10.87
N VAL A 13 -16.81 -15.60 -11.26
CA VAL A 13 -16.13 -14.34 -11.53
C VAL A 13 -16.58 -13.33 -10.47
N LEU A 14 -15.63 -12.81 -9.71
CA LEU A 14 -15.86 -11.70 -8.78
C LEU A 14 -15.25 -10.43 -9.37
N LEU A 15 -16.09 -9.43 -9.62
CA LEU A 15 -15.70 -8.07 -9.95
C LEU A 15 -15.98 -7.20 -8.72
N SER A 16 -15.03 -6.36 -8.36
CA SER A 16 -15.19 -5.42 -7.26
C SER A 16 -14.45 -4.13 -7.57
N ALA A 17 -15.06 -3.02 -7.17
CA ALA A 17 -14.46 -1.71 -7.17
C ALA A 17 -14.11 -1.37 -5.71
N GLY A 18 -12.89 -1.70 -5.29
CA GLY A 18 -12.39 -1.47 -3.93
C GLY A 18 -11.32 -2.49 -3.50
N HIS A 19 -10.63 -2.20 -2.40
CA HIS A 19 -9.70 -3.15 -1.77
C HIS A 19 -10.49 -4.30 -1.12
N LEU A 20 -10.27 -5.53 -1.58
CA LEU A 20 -10.77 -6.73 -0.91
C LEU A 20 -9.68 -7.81 -0.84
N ASP A 21 -9.81 -8.76 0.10
CA ASP A 21 -9.11 -10.05 0.02
C ASP A 21 -9.82 -10.94 -1.00
N PRO A 22 -9.30 -11.08 -2.23
CA PRO A 22 -10.05 -11.69 -3.31
C PRO A 22 -10.25 -13.19 -3.09
N ILE A 23 -9.32 -13.88 -2.42
CA ILE A 23 -9.47 -15.30 -2.09
C ILE A 23 -10.45 -15.47 -0.92
N GLY A 24 -10.31 -14.62 0.10
CA GLY A 24 -11.11 -14.71 1.33
C GLY A 24 -12.58 -14.41 1.11
N THR A 25 -12.88 -13.48 0.22
CA THR A 25 -14.25 -13.16 -0.18
C THR A 25 -14.83 -14.19 -1.13
N THR A 26 -14.04 -14.71 -2.10
CA THR A 26 -14.60 -15.56 -3.15
C THR A 26 -14.79 -17.02 -2.73
N LEU A 27 -13.89 -17.59 -1.90
CA LEU A 27 -13.99 -19.01 -1.52
C LEU A 27 -15.31 -19.37 -0.79
N PRO A 28 -15.81 -18.58 0.18
CA PRO A 28 -17.11 -18.84 0.81
C PRO A 28 -18.28 -18.76 -0.18
N ILE A 29 -18.23 -17.84 -1.15
CA ILE A 29 -19.26 -17.71 -2.20
C ILE A 29 -19.25 -18.95 -3.08
N VAL A 30 -18.07 -19.40 -3.52
CA VAL A 30 -17.91 -20.63 -4.31
C VAL A 30 -18.45 -21.83 -3.54
N ASP A 31 -18.08 -22.00 -2.26
CA ASP A 31 -18.54 -23.11 -1.42
C ASP A 31 -20.07 -23.12 -1.25
N ALA A 32 -20.68 -21.96 -1.00
CA ALA A 32 -22.14 -21.83 -0.91
C ALA A 32 -22.82 -22.23 -2.23
N LEU A 33 -22.33 -21.73 -3.37
CA LEU A 33 -22.88 -22.06 -4.69
C LEU A 33 -22.78 -23.55 -5.01
N LEU A 34 -21.65 -24.20 -4.69
CA LEU A 34 -21.48 -25.63 -4.89
C LEU A 34 -22.43 -26.46 -4.01
N LYS A 35 -22.72 -26.01 -2.79
CA LYS A 35 -23.69 -26.66 -1.88
C LYS A 35 -25.12 -26.49 -2.37
N GLU A 36 -25.52 -25.27 -2.71
CA GLU A 36 -26.87 -24.97 -3.22
C GLU A 36 -27.19 -25.71 -4.52
N THR A 37 -26.19 -25.87 -5.39
CA THR A 37 -26.34 -26.62 -6.65
C THR A 37 -26.21 -28.14 -6.47
N GLY A 38 -26.02 -28.62 -5.24
CA GLY A 38 -25.92 -30.05 -4.91
C GLY A 38 -24.64 -30.71 -5.42
N GLN A 39 -23.65 -29.93 -5.86
CA GLN A 39 -22.38 -30.45 -6.37
C GLN A 39 -21.47 -30.93 -5.25
N ILE A 40 -21.61 -30.37 -4.04
CA ILE A 40 -20.98 -30.86 -2.82
C ILE A 40 -22.02 -30.95 -1.68
N PRO A 41 -21.82 -31.81 -0.67
CA PRO A 41 -22.78 -31.95 0.43
C PRO A 41 -22.92 -30.67 1.27
N GLU A 42 -24.15 -30.29 1.64
CA GLU A 42 -24.44 -29.13 2.52
C GLU A 42 -23.71 -29.19 3.86
N LYS A 43 -23.52 -30.41 4.40
CA LYS A 43 -22.79 -30.66 5.63
C LYS A 43 -21.53 -31.46 5.33
N THR A 44 -20.44 -30.76 5.03
CA THR A 44 -19.14 -31.28 5.44
C THR A 44 -19.12 -31.14 6.96
N LYS A 45 -19.35 -32.23 7.70
CA LYS A 45 -18.99 -32.26 9.12
C LYS A 45 -17.49 -32.00 9.17
N THR A 46 -17.10 -30.77 9.46
CA THR A 46 -15.74 -30.51 9.95
C THR A 46 -15.71 -31.16 11.32
N GLU A 47 -15.37 -32.45 11.37
CA GLU A 47 -14.92 -33.04 12.61
C GLU A 47 -13.85 -32.10 13.15
N LYS A 48 -14.01 -31.64 14.41
CA LYS A 48 -12.95 -30.89 15.08
C LYS A 48 -11.73 -31.79 15.06
N ALA A 49 -10.85 -31.56 14.08
CA ALA A 49 -9.62 -32.30 13.94
C ALA A 49 -8.91 -32.20 15.29
N LYS A 50 -8.51 -33.36 15.83
CA LYS A 50 -7.81 -33.41 17.10
C LYS A 50 -6.59 -32.50 16.97
N ALA A 51 -6.43 -31.55 17.90
CA ALA A 51 -5.31 -30.62 17.88
C ALA A 51 -4.00 -31.42 17.79
N LEU A 52 -3.22 -31.14 16.75
CA LEU A 52 -1.94 -31.81 16.51
C LEU A 52 -0.95 -31.40 17.62
N LYS A 53 -0.04 -32.29 17.99
CA LYS A 53 0.98 -31.97 19.01
C LYS A 53 2.07 -31.09 18.38
N THR A 54 2.63 -30.19 19.19
CA THR A 54 3.82 -29.43 18.79
C THR A 54 4.99 -30.39 18.57
N GLN A 55 5.76 -30.15 17.50
CA GLN A 55 6.94 -30.93 17.13
C GLN A 55 8.20 -30.04 17.17
N PRO A 56 9.41 -30.61 17.31
CA PRO A 56 10.65 -29.86 17.18
C PRO A 56 10.82 -29.27 15.78
N LEU A 57 11.42 -28.09 15.68
CA LEU A 57 11.71 -27.46 14.38
C LEU A 57 12.66 -28.31 13.52
N PRO A 58 12.50 -28.31 12.18
CA PRO A 58 13.46 -28.95 11.29
C PRO A 58 14.79 -28.17 11.26
N PRO A 59 15.91 -28.86 10.98
CA PRO A 59 17.26 -28.27 11.12
C PRO A 59 17.53 -27.07 10.20
N ASP A 60 16.95 -27.04 9.00
CA ASP A 60 17.22 -26.00 7.98
C ASP A 60 16.21 -24.84 8.00
N ILE A 61 15.30 -24.82 8.98
CA ILE A 61 14.18 -23.87 9.01
C ILE A 61 14.62 -22.41 9.03
N GLU A 62 15.79 -22.13 9.62
CA GLU A 62 16.35 -20.78 9.73
C GLU A 62 16.63 -20.12 8.38
N THR A 63 16.75 -20.90 7.30
CA THR A 63 16.85 -20.36 5.93
C THR A 63 15.63 -19.50 5.57
N TYR A 64 14.48 -19.75 6.20
CA TYR A 64 13.25 -19.00 6.01
C TYR A 64 13.14 -17.77 6.92
N SER A 65 14.06 -17.55 7.87
CA SER A 65 14.11 -16.32 8.67
C SER A 65 14.46 -15.11 7.80
N GLY A 66 13.87 -13.95 8.11
CA GLY A 66 14.14 -12.70 7.40
C GLY A 66 12.89 -11.86 7.15
N TYR A 67 12.98 -10.94 6.20
CA TYR A 67 11.91 -9.99 5.89
C TYR A 67 11.01 -10.51 4.79
N TYR A 68 9.71 -10.32 4.93
CA TYR A 68 8.68 -10.76 4.00
C TYR A 68 7.70 -9.64 3.74
N TYR A 69 7.27 -9.49 2.49
CA TYR A 69 6.23 -8.51 2.13
C TYR A 69 5.06 -9.19 1.41
N GLY A 70 3.86 -8.71 1.66
CA GLY A 70 2.63 -9.32 1.17
C GLY A 70 1.37 -8.61 1.65
N GLY A 71 0.23 -9.30 1.54
CA GLY A 71 -1.07 -8.74 1.94
C GLY A 71 -1.18 -8.36 3.42
N LYS A 72 -0.26 -8.84 4.27
CA LYS A 72 -0.18 -8.55 5.71
C LYS A 72 0.77 -7.39 6.05
N GLY A 73 1.29 -6.68 5.05
CA GLY A 73 2.30 -5.64 5.23
C GLY A 73 3.73 -6.21 5.23
N LEU A 74 4.67 -5.48 5.82
CA LEU A 74 6.05 -5.91 5.98
C LEU A 74 6.22 -6.66 7.30
N LEU A 75 6.71 -7.88 7.22
CA LEU A 75 6.95 -8.73 8.37
C LEU A 75 8.43 -9.12 8.49
N ARG A 76 8.90 -9.27 9.72
CA ARG A 76 10.12 -9.99 10.07
C ARG A 76 9.72 -11.34 10.67
N LEU A 77 10.20 -12.41 10.04
CA LEU A 77 9.98 -13.78 10.49
C LEU A 77 11.24 -14.32 11.15
N SER A 78 11.05 -14.96 12.30
CA SER A 78 12.13 -15.65 13.03
C SER A 78 11.60 -16.92 13.69
N PHE A 79 12.48 -17.87 13.96
CA PHE A 79 12.12 -19.11 14.65
C PHE A 79 12.68 -19.13 16.07
N ALA A 80 11.91 -19.69 17.00
CA ALA A 80 12.30 -19.88 18.38
C ALA A 80 12.43 -21.39 18.68
N PRO A 81 13.66 -21.95 18.70
CA PRO A 81 13.89 -23.38 18.87
C PRO A 81 13.32 -23.96 20.16
N HIS A 82 13.41 -23.22 21.27
CA HIS A 82 12.96 -23.69 22.59
C HIS A 82 11.45 -23.91 22.67
N THR A 83 10.67 -23.11 21.95
CA THR A 83 9.20 -23.19 21.89
C THR A 83 8.69 -23.85 20.62
N SER A 84 9.60 -24.17 19.68
CA SER A 84 9.30 -24.68 18.35
C SER A 84 8.24 -23.84 17.62
N SER A 85 8.45 -22.53 17.62
CA SER A 85 7.49 -21.56 17.10
C SER A 85 8.11 -20.65 16.05
N LEU A 86 7.34 -20.32 15.02
CA LEU A 86 7.54 -19.21 14.11
C LEU A 86 6.94 -17.94 14.75
N ARG A 87 7.71 -16.86 14.78
CA ARG A 87 7.28 -15.54 15.25
C ARG A 87 7.07 -14.62 14.06
N PHE A 88 6.02 -13.83 14.16
CA PHE A 88 5.66 -12.81 13.18
C PHE A 88 5.80 -11.47 13.86
N GLU A 89 6.70 -10.63 13.36
CA GLU A 89 6.80 -9.24 13.79
C GLU A 89 6.40 -8.35 12.62
N THR A 90 5.40 -7.50 12.82
CA THR A 90 4.92 -6.58 11.78
C THR A 90 5.59 -5.22 11.96
N TYR A 91 6.00 -4.61 10.86
CA TYR A 91 6.49 -3.24 10.87
C TYR A 91 5.32 -2.28 11.07
N ASP A 92 5.39 -1.44 12.09
CA ASP A 92 4.32 -0.49 12.45
C ASP A 92 4.50 0.92 11.83
N GLY A 93 5.49 1.09 10.95
CA GLY A 93 5.93 2.39 10.43
C GLY A 93 7.18 2.93 11.14
N SER A 94 7.61 2.30 12.23
CA SER A 94 8.81 2.69 12.97
C SER A 94 9.67 1.49 13.39
N THR A 95 9.04 0.45 13.93
CA THR A 95 9.72 -0.72 14.51
C THR A 95 8.98 -2.00 14.17
N PHE A 96 9.66 -3.13 14.36
CA PHE A 96 9.05 -4.45 14.25
C PHE A 96 8.51 -4.88 15.62
N VAL A 97 7.19 -5.12 15.68
CA VAL A 97 6.48 -5.52 16.90
C VAL A 97 5.89 -6.91 16.70
N GLU A 98 6.06 -7.82 17.67
CA GLU A 98 5.47 -9.17 17.60
C GLU A 98 3.93 -9.09 17.54
N THR A 99 3.35 -9.65 16.47
CA THR A 99 1.91 -9.61 16.21
C THR A 99 1.25 -10.99 16.23
N ASP A 100 1.98 -12.05 15.93
CA ASP A 100 1.47 -13.42 15.97
C ASP A 100 2.59 -14.43 16.24
N THR A 101 2.20 -15.63 16.69
CA THR A 101 3.09 -16.78 16.81
C THR A 101 2.39 -18.04 16.31
N SER A 102 3.12 -18.86 15.58
CA SER A 102 2.63 -20.16 15.13
C SER A 102 3.52 -21.28 15.64
N ARG A 103 2.91 -22.31 16.23
CA ARG A 103 3.63 -23.51 16.70
C ARG A 103 3.87 -24.48 15.54
N TYR A 104 5.02 -25.11 15.50
CA TYR A 104 5.29 -26.15 14.51
C TYR A 104 4.56 -27.45 14.88
N ILE A 105 3.77 -27.98 13.94
CA ILE A 105 2.96 -29.18 14.15
C ILE A 105 3.43 -30.39 13.33
N GLY A 106 4.53 -30.25 12.59
CA GLY A 106 5.11 -31.29 11.73
C GLY A 106 4.89 -31.02 10.24
N ASP A 107 5.59 -31.79 9.40
CA ASP A 107 5.44 -31.80 7.94
C ASP A 107 5.51 -30.41 7.28
N GLY A 108 6.34 -29.51 7.82
CA GLY A 108 6.48 -28.13 7.32
C GLY A 108 5.38 -27.17 7.75
N ILE A 109 4.40 -27.62 8.55
CA ILE A 109 3.21 -26.83 8.90
C ILE A 109 3.38 -26.12 10.26
N PHE A 110 3.04 -24.83 10.26
CA PHE A 110 2.93 -23.98 11.43
C PHE A 110 1.48 -23.59 11.67
N GLU A 111 0.96 -23.77 12.88
CA GLU A 111 -0.41 -23.44 13.24
C GLU A 111 -0.43 -22.27 14.23
N ASN A 112 -1.17 -21.20 13.91
CA ASN A 112 -1.39 -20.09 14.84
C ASN A 112 -2.60 -20.33 15.77
N GLN A 113 -2.83 -19.40 16.68
CA GLN A 113 -3.93 -19.51 17.67
C GLN A 113 -5.32 -19.50 17.04
N SER A 114 -5.49 -18.89 15.86
CA SER A 114 -6.76 -18.90 15.12
C SER A 114 -7.00 -20.19 14.33
N GLY A 115 -6.05 -21.13 14.34
CA GLY A 115 -6.12 -22.37 13.58
C GLY A 115 -5.77 -22.20 12.10
N THR A 116 -5.19 -21.06 11.74
CA THR A 116 -4.62 -20.82 10.41
C THR A 116 -3.31 -21.59 10.30
N TRP A 117 -3.12 -22.24 9.16
CA TRP A 117 -1.92 -23.02 8.87
C TRP A 117 -1.04 -22.25 7.91
N ASN A 118 0.26 -22.20 8.21
CA ASN A 118 1.29 -21.60 7.38
C ASN A 118 2.32 -22.66 7.00
N THR A 119 2.89 -22.56 5.81
CA THR A 119 4.02 -23.37 5.36
C THR A 119 4.95 -22.52 4.51
N PHE A 120 6.14 -23.02 4.21
CA PHE A 120 7.08 -22.35 3.32
C PHE A 120 7.28 -23.17 2.06
N GLU A 121 7.35 -22.49 0.92
CA GLU A 121 7.68 -23.09 -0.37
C GLU A 121 8.62 -22.14 -1.13
N THR A 122 9.56 -22.67 -1.91
CA THR A 122 10.43 -21.82 -2.75
C THR A 122 9.94 -21.83 -4.19
N LEU A 123 9.54 -20.66 -4.68
CA LEU A 123 9.06 -20.48 -6.06
C LEU A 123 10.06 -19.64 -6.83
N ASN A 124 10.58 -20.16 -7.94
CA ASN A 124 11.57 -19.47 -8.78
C ASN A 124 12.71 -18.86 -7.96
N THR A 125 13.28 -19.63 -7.01
CA THR A 125 14.35 -19.24 -6.07
C THR A 125 13.97 -18.28 -4.95
N VAL A 126 12.72 -17.80 -4.89
CA VAL A 126 12.23 -16.92 -3.83
C VAL A 126 11.46 -17.73 -2.79
N PRO A 127 11.89 -17.74 -1.52
CA PRO A 127 11.10 -18.31 -0.45
C PRO A 127 9.78 -17.56 -0.27
N CYS A 128 8.68 -18.28 -0.18
CA CYS A 128 7.33 -17.78 -0.02
C CYS A 128 6.74 -18.32 1.27
N LEU A 129 6.08 -17.44 2.04
CA LEU A 129 5.17 -17.85 3.09
C LEU A 129 3.82 -18.16 2.44
N MET A 130 3.38 -19.40 2.58
CA MET A 130 2.10 -19.88 2.10
C MET A 130 1.10 -19.93 3.26
N GLU A 131 -0.09 -19.37 3.07
CA GLU A 131 -1.20 -19.52 4.01
C GLU A 131 -2.17 -20.59 3.49
N ILE A 132 -2.42 -21.59 4.30
CA ILE A 132 -3.37 -22.67 4.03
C ILE A 132 -4.70 -22.32 4.66
N ARG A 133 -5.68 -22.01 3.82
CA ARG A 133 -7.02 -21.61 4.25
C ARG A 133 -7.88 -22.83 4.50
N ARG A 134 -8.15 -23.09 5.77
CA ARG A 134 -9.09 -24.11 6.22
C ARG A 134 -10.52 -23.58 6.13
N PRO A 135 -11.52 -24.43 5.80
CA PRO A 135 -11.42 -25.87 5.53
C PRO A 135 -11.05 -26.24 4.09
N TYR A 136 -10.83 -25.26 3.22
CA TYR A 136 -10.71 -25.46 1.77
C TYR A 136 -9.43 -26.17 1.32
N ASN A 137 -8.44 -26.33 2.21
CA ASN A 137 -7.12 -26.90 1.91
C ASN A 137 -6.45 -26.25 0.69
N VAL A 138 -6.72 -24.95 0.48
CA VAL A 138 -6.09 -24.14 -0.55
C VAL A 138 -4.93 -23.39 0.09
N ALA A 139 -3.74 -23.55 -0.47
CA ALA A 139 -2.58 -22.75 -0.13
C ALA A 139 -2.44 -21.59 -1.12
N GLY A 140 -2.32 -20.37 -0.62
CA GLY A 140 -1.98 -19.19 -1.42
C GLY A 140 -0.66 -18.60 -0.97
N ILE A 141 0.08 -17.98 -1.89
CA ILE A 141 1.22 -17.15 -1.50
C ILE A 141 0.68 -15.98 -0.70
N ALA A 142 0.99 -15.95 0.59
CA ALA A 142 0.65 -14.84 1.45
C ALA A 142 1.70 -13.73 1.34
N MET A 143 2.97 -14.12 1.27
CA MET A 143 4.11 -13.20 1.28
C MET A 143 5.33 -13.79 0.56
N THR A 144 6.19 -12.93 0.03
CA THR A 144 7.52 -13.28 -0.50
C THR A 144 8.62 -12.76 0.38
N LYS A 145 9.69 -13.53 0.50
CA LYS A 145 10.91 -13.10 1.18
C LYS A 145 11.56 -11.99 0.38
N LEU A 146 11.86 -10.88 1.05
CA LEU A 146 12.60 -9.77 0.50
C LEU A 146 14.10 -10.07 0.49
N SER A 147 14.78 -9.52 -0.51
CA SER A 147 16.23 -9.53 -0.58
C SER A 147 16.81 -8.62 0.51
N THR A 148 17.92 -9.02 1.12
CA THR A 148 18.69 -8.16 2.04
C THR A 148 20.02 -7.76 1.40
N GLN A 149 20.01 -7.57 0.09
CA GLN A 149 21.19 -7.11 -0.63
C GLN A 149 21.63 -5.73 -0.11
N PRO A 150 22.93 -5.41 -0.24
CA PRO A 150 23.43 -4.08 0.09
C PRO A 150 22.67 -2.99 -0.68
N SER A 151 22.71 -1.77 -0.13
CA SER A 151 22.18 -0.59 -0.83
C SER A 151 22.78 -0.45 -2.22
N ILE A 152 21.94 -0.03 -3.16
CA ILE A 152 22.34 0.38 -4.50
C ILE A 152 22.30 1.90 -4.50
N GLU A 153 23.26 2.56 -5.16
CA GLU A 153 23.26 4.01 -5.28
C GLU A 153 21.97 4.48 -5.99
N HIS A 154 21.24 5.40 -5.36
CA HIS A 154 19.96 5.89 -5.85
C HIS A 154 19.69 7.35 -5.48
N SER A 155 18.79 7.99 -6.22
CA SER A 155 18.38 9.38 -6.01
C SER A 155 17.15 9.54 -5.12
N PHE A 156 16.43 8.45 -4.78
CA PHE A 156 15.27 8.52 -3.90
C PHE A 156 15.63 9.08 -2.52
N THR A 157 14.81 10.00 -2.02
CA THR A 157 14.95 10.61 -0.69
C THR A 157 13.67 10.42 0.14
N PRO A 158 13.79 10.29 1.48
CA PRO A 158 12.62 10.24 2.34
C PRO A 158 11.94 11.61 2.31
N SER A 159 10.71 11.66 1.80
CA SER A 159 9.92 12.89 1.73
C SER A 159 8.46 12.57 1.41
N SER A 160 7.63 13.60 1.43
CA SER A 160 6.28 13.54 0.92
C SER A 160 6.20 14.14 -0.48
N TYR A 161 5.27 13.63 -1.27
CA TYR A 161 5.12 13.97 -2.68
C TYR A 161 3.66 14.26 -2.99
N VAL A 162 3.42 15.40 -3.62
CA VAL A 162 2.07 15.90 -3.94
C VAL A 162 1.88 15.95 -5.46
N PRO A 163 0.80 15.38 -6.01
CA PRO A 163 0.54 15.36 -7.45
C PRO A 163 0.42 16.77 -8.06
N VAL A 164 1.01 16.95 -9.24
CA VAL A 164 0.96 18.22 -10.00
C VAL A 164 0.18 18.12 -11.31
N ASN A 165 -0.21 16.90 -11.69
CA ASN A 165 -0.87 16.61 -12.96
C ASN A 165 -2.33 16.14 -12.81
N LEU A 166 -2.93 16.32 -11.63
CA LEU A 166 -4.30 15.90 -11.35
C LEU A 166 -5.33 16.85 -11.98
N PRO A 167 -6.37 16.33 -12.66
CA PRO A 167 -7.51 17.13 -13.10
C PRO A 167 -8.26 17.77 -11.93
N ALA A 168 -8.83 18.95 -12.15
CA ALA A 168 -9.57 19.66 -11.10
C ALA A 168 -10.80 18.88 -10.61
N ASN A 169 -11.38 18.02 -11.46
CA ASN A 169 -12.55 17.20 -11.15
C ASN A 169 -12.23 15.79 -10.63
N ASP A 170 -10.96 15.46 -10.35
CA ASP A 170 -10.61 14.15 -9.80
C ASP A 170 -11.18 14.01 -8.38
N LEU A 171 -11.88 12.91 -8.11
CA LEU A 171 -12.51 12.69 -6.81
C LEU A 171 -11.47 12.35 -5.73
N TYR A 172 -10.26 11.95 -6.09
CA TYR A 172 -9.26 11.55 -5.10
C TYR A 172 -7.98 12.36 -5.25
N PHE A 173 -7.55 12.98 -4.15
CA PHE A 173 -6.30 13.72 -4.08
C PHE A 173 -5.31 12.96 -3.19
N PRO A 174 -4.41 12.12 -3.74
CA PRO A 174 -3.42 11.39 -2.95
C PRO A 174 -2.25 12.28 -2.55
N VAL A 175 -1.75 12.08 -1.33
CA VAL A 175 -0.40 12.47 -0.92
C VAL A 175 0.38 11.18 -0.71
N PHE A 176 1.56 11.09 -1.32
CA PHE A 176 2.43 9.91 -1.20
C PHE A 176 3.61 10.20 -0.29
N THR A 177 3.97 9.24 0.55
CA THR A 177 5.15 9.34 1.43
C THR A 177 6.19 8.30 1.05
N VAL A 178 7.42 8.74 0.79
CA VAL A 178 8.56 7.86 0.58
C VAL A 178 9.34 7.74 1.89
N SER A 179 9.62 6.51 2.29
CA SER A 179 10.46 6.20 3.46
C SER A 179 11.32 4.97 3.22
N PHE A 180 12.25 4.72 4.15
CA PHE A 180 13.22 3.63 4.08
C PHE A 180 13.31 2.92 5.43
N ILE A 181 13.75 1.67 5.40
CA ILE A 181 14.05 0.88 6.59
C ILE A 181 15.53 0.52 6.53
N GLU A 182 16.25 0.78 7.62
CA GLU A 182 17.69 0.56 7.71
C GLU A 182 18.07 -0.90 7.40
N GLU A 183 17.27 -1.84 7.86
CA GLU A 183 17.50 -3.28 7.62
C GLU A 183 17.20 -3.75 6.19
N LEU A 184 16.58 -2.90 5.35
CA LEU A 184 16.25 -3.18 3.95
C LEU A 184 16.74 -2.05 3.03
N PRO A 185 18.05 -1.80 2.96
CA PRO A 185 18.61 -0.61 2.33
C PRO A 185 18.54 -0.61 0.79
N SER A 186 18.13 -1.73 0.18
CA SER A 186 17.86 -1.86 -1.25
C SER A 186 16.37 -1.77 -1.60
N HIS A 187 15.54 -1.33 -0.65
CA HIS A 187 14.10 -1.22 -0.81
C HIS A 187 13.66 0.18 -0.40
N LEU A 188 12.59 0.64 -1.05
CA LEU A 188 11.88 1.84 -0.64
C LEU A 188 10.45 1.48 -0.23
N ILE A 189 9.87 2.33 0.59
CA ILE A 189 8.47 2.27 0.98
C ILE A 189 7.79 3.50 0.39
N VAL A 190 6.71 3.28 -0.37
CA VAL A 190 5.76 4.34 -0.72
C VAL A 190 4.46 4.06 0.01
N ASP A 191 4.13 4.91 0.98
CA ASP A 191 3.07 4.73 1.97
C ASP A 191 3.22 3.41 2.74
N ASN A 192 2.55 2.36 2.26
CA ASN A 192 2.56 1.01 2.82
C ASN A 192 3.00 -0.06 1.80
N ALA A 193 3.43 0.39 0.63
CA ALA A 193 3.88 -0.45 -0.48
C ALA A 193 5.41 -0.51 -0.54
N ILE A 194 5.97 -1.72 -0.70
CA ILE A 194 7.41 -1.92 -0.77
C ILE A 194 7.83 -2.23 -2.19
N TYR A 195 8.91 -1.57 -2.63
CA TYR A 195 9.51 -1.75 -3.93
C TYR A 195 11.00 -2.00 -3.78
N ALA A 196 11.56 -2.84 -4.64
CA ALA A 196 13.01 -3.03 -4.72
C ALA A 196 13.58 -1.93 -5.61
N ILE A 197 14.66 -1.30 -5.14
CA ILE A 197 15.42 -0.32 -5.91
C ILE A 197 16.24 -1.10 -6.93
N THR A 198 16.09 -0.79 -8.21
CA THR A 198 16.77 -1.51 -9.31
C THR A 198 17.78 -0.66 -10.05
N GLY A 199 17.77 0.65 -9.80
CA GLY A 199 18.70 1.59 -10.39
C GLY A 199 18.59 2.95 -9.72
N GLN A 200 19.26 3.94 -10.31
CA GLN A 200 19.37 5.28 -9.72
C GLN A 200 18.00 5.95 -9.51
N THR A 201 17.07 5.76 -10.45
CA THR A 201 15.74 6.37 -10.48
C THR A 201 14.63 5.34 -10.69
N GLU A 202 14.97 4.04 -10.67
CA GLU A 202 14.07 2.95 -11.04
C GLU A 202 13.83 1.97 -9.90
N THR A 203 12.63 1.39 -9.91
CA THR A 203 12.20 0.43 -8.90
C THR A 203 11.44 -0.72 -9.56
N SER A 204 11.21 -1.78 -8.80
CA SER A 204 10.41 -2.92 -9.21
C SER A 204 9.50 -3.40 -8.09
N MET A 205 8.37 -4.01 -8.45
CA MET A 205 7.52 -4.69 -7.49
C MET A 205 8.22 -5.92 -6.90
N VAL A 206 8.06 -6.13 -5.60
CA VAL A 206 8.62 -7.30 -4.87
C VAL A 206 7.60 -8.41 -4.61
N LEU A 207 6.36 -8.21 -5.04
CA LEU A 207 5.27 -9.17 -4.87
C LEU A 207 5.09 -10.08 -6.10
N PRO A 208 4.86 -11.39 -5.92
CA PRO A 208 4.68 -12.33 -7.04
C PRO A 208 3.26 -12.35 -7.59
N ALA A 209 2.26 -11.79 -6.89
CA ALA A 209 0.88 -11.81 -7.32
C ALA A 209 0.03 -10.70 -6.68
N LEU A 210 -0.90 -10.16 -7.47
CA LEU A 210 -2.15 -9.50 -7.04
C LEU A 210 -2.13 -8.03 -6.61
N ARG A 211 -1.36 -7.14 -7.25
CA ARG A 211 -1.72 -5.72 -7.26
C ARG A 211 -1.48 -5.08 -8.64
N ASP A 212 -2.49 -4.36 -9.13
CA ASP A 212 -2.36 -3.39 -10.24
C ASP A 212 -1.58 -2.15 -9.72
N GLN A 213 -0.34 -2.37 -9.29
CA GLN A 213 0.54 -1.30 -8.83
C GLN A 213 1.62 -1.06 -9.88
N ALA A 214 1.80 0.20 -10.26
CA ALA A 214 2.93 0.62 -11.08
C ALA A 214 4.15 0.82 -10.17
N ALA A 215 5.30 0.32 -10.60
CA ALA A 215 6.55 0.55 -9.89
C ALA A 215 6.88 2.06 -9.92
N PRO A 216 7.12 2.69 -8.75
CA PRO A 216 7.52 4.08 -8.70
C PRO A 216 8.84 4.33 -9.43
N ARG A 217 9.02 5.53 -9.96
CA ARG A 217 10.30 5.97 -10.53
C ARG A 217 10.46 7.47 -10.37
N LEU A 218 11.68 7.97 -10.48
CA LEU A 218 11.92 9.41 -10.62
C LEU A 218 11.99 9.77 -12.11
N ASP A 219 11.47 10.95 -12.46
CA ASP A 219 11.73 11.56 -13.77
C ASP A 219 13.00 12.43 -13.74
N GLU A 220 13.24 13.17 -14.82
CA GLU A 220 14.41 14.05 -14.98
C GLU A 220 14.39 15.30 -14.09
N ASN A 221 13.25 15.62 -13.48
CA ASN A 221 13.07 16.74 -12.56
C ASN A 221 12.93 16.24 -11.10
N ASP A 222 13.35 15.01 -10.82
CA ASP A 222 13.20 14.35 -9.53
C ASP A 222 11.73 14.23 -9.04
N HIS A 223 10.76 14.34 -9.95
CA HIS A 223 9.36 14.06 -9.61
C HIS A 223 9.16 12.56 -9.43
N LEU A 224 8.38 12.20 -8.41
CA LEU A 224 7.98 10.83 -8.17
C LEU A 224 6.81 10.48 -9.09
N ILE A 225 7.02 9.48 -9.95
CA ILE A 225 6.02 8.94 -10.86
C ILE A 225 5.44 7.67 -10.26
N ILE A 226 4.13 7.67 -9.97
CA ILE A 226 3.40 6.50 -9.45
C ILE A 226 2.15 6.30 -10.31
N GLY A 227 2.15 5.27 -11.15
CA GLY A 227 1.06 5.05 -12.10
C GLY A 227 0.96 6.22 -13.08
N SER A 228 -0.17 6.93 -13.03
CA SER A 228 -0.41 8.14 -13.82
C SER A 228 -0.07 9.43 -13.10
N TYR A 229 0.27 9.39 -11.80
CA TYR A 229 0.58 10.59 -11.03
C TYR A 229 2.02 11.03 -11.26
N ILE A 230 2.21 12.33 -11.46
CA ILE A 230 3.49 13.04 -11.44
C ILE A 230 3.48 13.87 -10.17
N CYS A 231 4.36 13.57 -9.23
CA CYS A 231 4.32 14.18 -7.90
C CYS A 231 5.59 14.96 -7.60
N MET A 232 5.41 16.20 -7.14
CA MET A 232 6.48 17.08 -6.70
C MET A 232 6.82 16.80 -5.24
N ASN A 233 8.11 16.80 -4.92
CA ASN A 233 8.57 16.69 -3.55
C ASN A 233 8.16 17.93 -2.75
N THR A 234 7.63 17.75 -1.54
CA THR A 234 7.22 18.88 -0.69
C THR A 234 8.36 19.82 -0.34
N SER A 235 9.62 19.35 -0.34
CA SER A 235 10.80 20.21 -0.12
C SER A 235 11.04 21.23 -1.23
N ASP A 236 10.49 20.98 -2.42
CA ASP A 236 10.70 21.81 -3.61
C ASP A 236 9.52 22.78 -3.81
N ILE A 237 8.47 22.67 -2.98
CA ILE A 237 7.34 23.59 -2.99
C ILE A 237 7.80 24.92 -2.40
N ARG A 238 7.71 25.98 -3.19
CA ARG A 238 8.04 27.32 -2.72
C ARG A 238 6.92 27.94 -1.89
N ALA A 239 7.31 28.84 -1.00
CA ALA A 239 6.37 29.68 -0.26
C ALA A 239 5.52 30.55 -1.21
N LEU A 240 4.29 30.84 -0.79
CA LEU A 240 3.44 31.85 -1.42
C LEU A 240 4.04 33.24 -1.20
N GLU A 241 4.26 33.97 -2.28
CA GLU A 241 4.73 35.35 -2.19
C GLU A 241 3.56 36.32 -1.96
N LYS A 242 3.84 37.45 -1.29
CA LYS A 242 2.84 38.49 -1.08
C LYS A 242 2.35 39.05 -2.42
N GLU A 243 1.03 39.15 -2.57
CA GLU A 243 0.35 39.62 -3.79
C GLU A 243 0.61 38.74 -5.02
N GLU A 244 1.07 37.50 -4.82
CA GLU A 244 1.27 36.55 -5.91
C GLU A 244 -0.06 36.13 -6.56
N ALA A 245 -0.15 36.27 -7.88
CA ALA A 245 -1.19 35.64 -8.68
C ALA A 245 -0.74 34.24 -9.12
N ILE A 246 -1.53 33.22 -8.82
CA ILE A 246 -1.23 31.85 -9.22
C ILE A 246 -1.84 31.59 -10.58
N THR A 247 -1.00 31.43 -11.60
CA THR A 247 -1.41 31.14 -12.96
C THR A 247 -1.22 29.65 -13.23
N ILE A 248 -2.27 28.97 -13.67
CA ILE A 248 -2.20 27.62 -14.23
C ILE A 248 -2.24 27.77 -15.73
N ASP A 249 -1.15 27.40 -16.40
CA ASP A 249 -1.06 27.42 -17.85
C ASP A 249 -1.65 26.13 -18.46
N GLY A 250 -1.95 26.12 -19.76
CA GLY A 250 -2.69 25.03 -20.40
C GLY A 250 -2.03 23.64 -20.33
N ASP A 251 -0.71 23.60 -20.11
CA ASP A 251 0.08 22.36 -19.98
C ASP A 251 0.21 21.91 -18.51
N GLU A 252 -0.02 22.81 -17.55
CA GLU A 252 -0.01 22.52 -16.12
C GLU A 252 -1.43 22.20 -15.64
N LYS A 253 -1.55 21.37 -14.59
CA LYS A 253 -2.85 21.05 -13.98
C LYS A 253 -2.99 21.54 -12.56
N ALA A 254 -1.87 21.65 -11.87
CA ALA A 254 -1.82 22.18 -10.52
C ALA A 254 -0.56 22.99 -10.25
N VAL A 255 -0.70 24.00 -9.38
CA VAL A 255 0.40 24.79 -8.84
C VAL A 255 0.30 24.74 -7.32
N LEU A 256 1.44 24.52 -6.65
CA LEU A 256 1.51 24.32 -5.21
C LEU A 256 2.25 25.47 -4.54
N ARG A 257 1.77 25.90 -3.37
CA ARG A 257 2.47 26.87 -2.51
C ARG A 257 2.41 26.45 -1.05
N GLU A 258 3.50 26.71 -0.33
CA GLU A 258 3.53 26.63 1.13
C GLU A 258 3.12 27.98 1.74
N ILE A 259 2.31 27.95 2.79
CA ILE A 259 1.89 29.13 3.55
C ILE A 259 2.80 29.28 4.76
N THR A 260 3.82 30.14 4.63
CA THR A 260 4.82 30.36 5.67
C THR A 260 4.58 31.62 6.51
N GLU A 261 3.57 32.43 6.16
CA GLU A 261 3.19 33.62 6.90
C GLU A 261 1.99 33.33 7.81
N GLN A 262 1.99 33.87 9.03
CA GLN A 262 0.83 33.78 9.93
C GLN A 262 -0.23 34.78 9.48
N GLY A 263 -1.47 34.33 9.34
CA GLY A 263 -2.60 35.17 9.01
C GLY A 263 -3.79 34.34 8.52
N THR A 264 -4.81 35.03 8.05
CA THR A 264 -5.97 34.39 7.43
C THR A 264 -5.72 34.30 5.93
N PHE A 265 -5.58 33.08 5.41
CA PHE A 265 -5.53 32.81 3.97
C PHE A 265 -6.92 33.01 3.38
N THR A 266 -6.99 33.76 2.28
CA THR A 266 -8.22 33.98 1.51
C THR A 266 -7.99 33.74 0.02
N CYS A 267 -8.95 33.14 -0.66
CA CYS A 267 -8.95 33.05 -2.13
C CYS A 267 -10.37 32.85 -2.66
N THR A 268 -10.76 33.60 -3.68
CA THR A 268 -11.95 33.27 -4.49
C THR A 268 -11.58 32.15 -5.47
N VAL A 269 -12.39 31.10 -5.51
CA VAL A 269 -12.22 29.97 -6.41
C VAL A 269 -12.91 30.30 -7.75
N PRO A 270 -12.17 30.45 -8.85
CA PRO A 270 -12.79 30.73 -10.14
C PRO A 270 -13.62 29.53 -10.64
N GLU A 271 -14.60 29.77 -11.51
CA GLU A 271 -15.46 28.72 -12.05
C GLU A 271 -14.64 27.65 -12.80
N GLY A 272 -14.75 26.40 -12.33
CA GLY A 272 -14.00 25.25 -12.84
C GLY A 272 -12.61 25.08 -12.24
N GLY A 273 -12.24 25.93 -11.27
CA GLY A 273 -11.07 25.75 -10.43
C GLY A 273 -11.38 24.93 -9.19
N ARG A 274 -10.32 24.43 -8.55
CA ARG A 274 -10.38 23.74 -7.26
C ARG A 274 -9.17 24.16 -6.42
N ILE A 275 -9.38 24.28 -5.11
CA ILE A 275 -8.31 24.47 -4.15
C ILE A 275 -8.37 23.32 -3.15
N VAL A 276 -7.22 22.68 -2.91
CA VAL A 276 -7.02 21.73 -1.81
C VAL A 276 -6.05 22.36 -0.82
N VAL A 277 -6.40 22.33 0.46
CA VAL A 277 -5.55 22.80 1.56
C VAL A 277 -5.13 21.60 2.39
N LEU A 278 -3.82 21.38 2.46
CA LEU A 278 -3.18 20.36 3.27
C LEU A 278 -2.53 21.01 4.49
N GLY A 279 -2.67 20.41 5.66
CA GLY A 279 -2.03 20.86 6.88
C GLY A 279 -0.51 20.71 6.84
N PRO A 280 0.21 21.15 7.89
CA PRO A 280 1.66 20.98 7.99
C PRO A 280 2.12 19.53 8.03
N ASP A 281 1.24 18.63 8.47
CA ASP A 281 1.41 17.18 8.45
C ASP A 281 0.84 16.52 7.19
N LEU A 282 0.44 17.34 6.21
CA LEU A 282 -0.21 16.96 4.95
C LEU A 282 -1.58 16.28 5.13
N SER A 283 -2.22 16.45 6.29
CA SER A 283 -3.62 16.07 6.48
C SER A 283 -4.56 16.95 5.66
N ASP A 284 -5.63 16.39 5.12
CA ASP A 284 -6.64 17.15 4.38
C ASP A 284 -7.37 18.11 5.33
N LEU A 285 -7.23 19.42 5.09
CA LEU A 285 -7.94 20.45 5.85
C LEU A 285 -9.19 20.94 5.14
N GLU A 286 -9.11 21.15 3.82
CA GLU A 286 -10.21 21.63 2.99
C GLU A 286 -10.04 21.22 1.54
N ASP A 287 -11.15 20.96 0.86
CA ASP A 287 -11.19 20.66 -0.57
C ASP A 287 -12.48 21.24 -1.17
N THR A 288 -12.31 22.26 -2.01
CA THR A 288 -13.42 23.03 -2.56
C THR A 288 -14.30 22.23 -3.52
N LEU A 289 -13.83 21.09 -4.02
CA LEU A 289 -14.66 20.16 -4.79
C LEU A 289 -15.82 19.60 -3.95
N TYR A 290 -15.57 19.36 -2.66
CA TYR A 290 -16.53 18.74 -1.74
C TYR A 290 -17.34 19.75 -0.96
N SER A 291 -16.73 20.85 -0.52
CA SER A 291 -17.49 21.92 0.16
C SER A 291 -18.34 22.73 -0.81
N GLY A 292 -17.96 22.77 -2.09
CA GLY A 292 -18.63 23.61 -3.10
C GLY A 292 -18.45 25.11 -2.84
N SER A 293 -17.49 25.49 -2.01
CA SER A 293 -17.24 26.89 -1.68
C SER A 293 -16.58 27.61 -2.84
N ASP A 294 -17.11 28.77 -3.20
CA ASP A 294 -16.52 29.71 -4.17
C ASP A 294 -15.55 30.70 -3.50
N GLN A 295 -15.48 30.69 -2.17
CA GLN A 295 -14.55 31.48 -1.38
C GLN A 295 -13.94 30.63 -0.27
N LEU A 296 -12.62 30.66 -0.17
CA LEU A 296 -11.85 30.01 0.89
C LEU A 296 -11.35 31.10 1.83
N GLU A 297 -11.58 30.93 3.14
CA GLU A 297 -11.09 31.80 4.21
C GLU A 297 -10.72 30.95 5.43
N MET A 298 -9.43 30.85 5.76
CA MET A 298 -8.93 29.95 6.79
C MET A 298 -7.67 30.48 7.48
N ASP A 299 -7.58 30.31 8.80
CA ASP A 299 -6.35 30.57 9.55
C ASP A 299 -5.41 29.36 9.42
N ILE A 300 -4.41 29.48 8.54
CA ILE A 300 -3.46 28.40 8.22
C ILE A 300 -2.02 28.90 8.27
N PHE A 301 -1.11 28.04 8.71
CA PHE A 301 0.32 28.32 8.82
C PHE A 301 1.10 27.00 8.70
N GLY A 302 2.18 27.01 7.92
CA GLY A 302 2.93 25.82 7.53
C GLY A 302 2.14 24.84 6.65
N SER A 303 1.02 25.29 6.08
CA SER A 303 0.10 24.48 5.27
C SER A 303 0.47 24.57 3.78
N TYR A 304 0.06 23.58 2.99
CA TYR A 304 0.25 23.56 1.55
C TYR A 304 -1.07 23.81 0.84
N VAL A 305 -1.08 24.71 -0.13
CA VAL A 305 -2.25 25.03 -0.94
C VAL A 305 -2.00 24.59 -2.37
N VAL A 306 -2.90 23.76 -2.89
CA VAL A 306 -2.86 23.23 -4.26
C VAL A 306 -3.95 23.90 -5.06
N PHE A 307 -3.56 24.71 -6.03
CA PHE A 307 -4.47 25.38 -6.97
C PHE A 307 -4.57 24.51 -8.22
N MET A 308 -5.78 24.15 -8.64
CA MET A 308 -6.01 23.21 -9.74
C MET A 308 -7.00 23.75 -10.77
N ALA A 309 -6.74 23.52 -12.05
CA ALA A 309 -7.65 23.84 -13.14
C ALA A 309 -7.38 22.97 -14.38
N ASP A 310 -8.44 22.67 -15.14
CA ASP A 310 -8.31 21.92 -16.40
C ASP A 310 -8.02 22.80 -17.63
N ARG A 311 -8.15 24.13 -17.46
CA ARG A 311 -7.97 25.17 -18.47
C ARG A 311 -7.16 26.33 -17.90
N PRO A 312 -6.53 27.18 -18.74
CA PRO A 312 -5.80 28.34 -18.27
C PRO A 312 -6.63 29.20 -17.30
N MET A 313 -6.08 29.46 -16.12
CA MET A 313 -6.81 30.08 -15.01
C MET A 313 -5.86 30.85 -14.09
N VAL A 314 -6.39 31.88 -13.43
CA VAL A 314 -5.66 32.67 -12.45
C VAL A 314 -6.42 32.65 -11.12
N PHE A 315 -5.72 32.31 -10.04
CA PHE A 315 -6.17 32.45 -8.66
C PHE A 315 -5.48 33.66 -8.03
N GLN A 316 -6.19 34.33 -7.12
CA GLN A 316 -5.69 35.50 -6.40
C GLN A 316 -5.74 35.24 -4.90
N PRO A 317 -4.81 34.42 -4.37
CA PRO A 317 -4.71 34.21 -2.94
C PRO A 317 -4.19 35.47 -2.22
N SER A 318 -4.58 35.64 -0.98
CA SER A 318 -4.00 36.66 -0.10
C SER A 318 -3.93 36.18 1.35
N ILE A 319 -2.98 36.71 2.11
CA ILE A 319 -2.83 36.46 3.54
C ILE A 319 -2.95 37.82 4.23
N THR A 320 -3.87 37.93 5.19
CA THR A 320 -4.13 39.17 5.96
C THR A 320 -3.87 39.00 7.44
#